data_AF-A0A944V1I0-F1
#
_entry.id   AF-A0A944V1I0-F1
#
_cell.length_a   1.000
_cell.length_b   1.000
_cell.length_c   1.000
_cell.angle_alpha   90.00
_cell.angle_beta   90.00
_cell.angle_gamma   90.00
#
_symmetry.space_group_name_H-M   'P 1'
#
loop_
_entity.id
_entity.type
_entity.pdbx_description
1 polymer ?
#
loop_
_entity_poly.entity_id
_entity_poly.type
_entity_poly.pdbx_seq_one_letter_code
_entity_poly.pdbx_strand_id
1 'polypeptide(L)'
;MFIIKPLIFIIINMLVGFLYIFAIKFFLFIPSKEIKINNKRLPFTPAFVFRKKIWLFKKIRKLVNDYINDTKDDSDGSRITKWEYKIFHQTWDKITFMDKYKFIPKSVKNNVKYFISTIAFEVVKQFLRTFIPFLMEKYELNKYIELLDKKLNVDLIKEYFNKYIYKYVLIFVLAIHFLIGLGNMLIYLFVK
;
A
#
# COMPACT_ATOMS: atom_id res chain seq x y z
N MET A 1 9.90 55.67 0.91
CA MET A 1 9.03 54.90 1.84
C MET A 1 7.83 54.22 1.16
N PHE A 2 7.36 54.70 -0.01
CA PHE A 2 6.20 54.14 -0.72
C PHE A 2 6.43 52.77 -1.40
N ILE A 3 7.66 52.43 -1.82
CA ILE A 3 7.98 51.16 -2.53
C ILE A 3 8.27 50.00 -1.56
N ILE A 4 8.69 50.28 -0.33
CA ILE A 4 9.12 49.25 0.65
C ILE A 4 7.92 48.44 1.18
N LYS A 5 6.80 49.11 1.47
CA LYS A 5 5.55 48.48 1.94
C LYS A 5 4.98 47.44 0.94
N PRO A 6 4.89 47.74 -0.37
CA PRO A 6 4.41 46.76 -1.35
C PRO A 6 5.33 45.54 -1.51
N LEU A 7 6.65 45.74 -1.42
CA LEU A 7 7.64 44.67 -1.51
C LEU A 7 7.51 43.63 -0.38
N ILE A 8 7.09 44.08 0.80
CA ILE A 8 6.83 43.20 1.96
C ILE A 8 5.71 42.19 1.67
N PHE A 9 4.69 42.54 0.88
CA PHE A 9 3.62 41.59 0.54
C PHE A 9 4.11 40.41 -0.31
N ILE A 10 5.06 40.66 -1.22
CA ILE A 10 5.69 39.61 -2.03
C ILE A 10 6.45 38.66 -1.12
N ILE A 11 7.29 39.20 -0.22
CA ILE A 11 8.10 38.42 0.72
C ILE A 11 7.22 37.58 1.65
N ILE A 12 6.18 38.18 2.25
CA ILE A 12 5.26 37.47 3.14
C ILE A 12 4.54 36.33 2.41
N ASN A 13 4.02 36.57 1.21
CA ASN A 13 3.34 35.53 0.45
C ASN A 13 4.29 34.37 0.08
N MET A 14 5.50 34.68 -0.39
CA MET A 14 6.50 33.64 -0.66
C MET A 14 6.89 32.87 0.60
N LEU A 15 7.00 33.55 1.75
CA LEU A 15 7.30 32.92 3.04
C LEU A 15 6.18 31.96 3.47
N VAL A 16 4.91 32.33 3.27
CA VAL A 16 3.77 31.43 3.51
C VAL A 16 3.85 30.19 2.63
N GLY A 17 4.12 30.35 1.33
CA GLY A 17 4.29 29.23 0.40
C GLY A 17 5.45 28.30 0.80
N PHE A 18 6.58 28.88 1.22
CA PHE A 18 7.72 28.13 1.76
C PHE A 18 7.33 27.35 3.02
N LEU A 19 6.70 28.01 3.99
CA LEU A 19 6.29 27.38 5.26
C LEU A 19 5.33 26.21 5.03
N TYR A 20 4.41 26.34 4.08
CA TYR A 20 3.47 25.26 3.74
C TYR A 20 4.20 23.99 3.25
N ILE A 21 5.11 24.16 2.28
CA ILE A 21 5.88 23.03 1.74
C ILE A 21 6.87 22.48 2.76
N PHE A 22 7.49 23.34 3.57
CA PHE A 22 8.34 22.94 4.66
C PHE A 22 7.57 22.13 5.71
N ALA A 23 6.37 22.55 6.08
CA ALA A 23 5.50 21.84 7.02
C ALA A 23 5.12 20.45 6.49
N ILE A 24 4.84 20.30 5.19
CA ILE A 24 4.59 18.98 4.58
C ILE A 24 5.84 18.10 4.69
N LYS A 25 7.02 18.61 4.32
CA LYS A 25 8.27 17.85 4.44
C LYS A 25 8.55 17.45 5.89
N PHE A 26 8.31 18.36 6.83
CA PHE A 26 8.43 18.12 8.25
C PHE A 26 7.49 16.98 8.68
N PHE A 27 6.21 17.06 8.31
CA PHE A 27 5.19 16.05 8.59
C PHE A 27 5.49 14.65 8.04
N LEU A 28 6.14 14.59 6.88
CA LEU A 28 6.45 13.32 6.23
C LEU A 28 7.64 12.62 6.87
N PHE A 29 8.69 13.36 7.25
CA PHE A 29 10.02 12.80 7.49
C PHE A 29 10.64 13.13 8.87
N ILE A 30 10.06 14.02 9.67
CA ILE A 30 10.67 14.45 10.95
C ILE A 30 9.71 14.16 12.10
N PRO A 31 10.04 13.27 13.05
CA PRO A 31 11.35 12.67 13.27
C PRO A 31 11.64 11.46 12.37
N SER A 32 12.91 11.22 12.08
CA SER A 32 13.37 10.07 11.29
C SER A 32 13.12 8.71 11.97
N LYS A 33 12.69 8.72 13.25
CA LYS A 33 12.41 7.55 14.08
C LYS A 33 11.20 7.81 14.98
N GLU A 34 10.51 6.75 15.38
CA GLU A 34 9.39 6.84 16.33
C GLU A 34 9.90 7.34 17.70
N ILE A 35 9.37 8.48 18.15
CA ILE A 35 9.62 8.98 19.50
C ILE A 35 8.60 8.35 20.44
N LYS A 36 9.10 7.64 21.44
CA LYS A 36 8.30 7.08 22.52
C LYS A 36 8.61 7.88 23.79
N ILE A 37 7.57 8.36 24.46
CA ILE A 37 7.67 8.92 25.81
C ILE A 37 6.92 7.98 26.74
N ASN A 38 7.63 7.45 27.75
CA ASN A 38 7.07 6.52 28.73
C ASN A 38 6.40 5.28 28.12
N ASN A 39 7.08 4.62 27.16
CA ASN A 39 6.57 3.50 26.34
C ASN A 39 5.28 3.76 25.53
N LYS A 40 4.70 4.96 25.62
CA LYS A 40 3.56 5.38 24.82
C LYS A 40 4.07 6.13 23.58
N ARG A 41 3.46 5.81 22.44
CA ARG A 41 3.74 6.47 21.17
C ARG A 41 3.12 7.87 21.20
N LEU A 42 3.88 8.91 20.83
CA LEU A 42 3.27 10.21 20.58
C LEU A 42 2.42 10.15 19.30
N PRO A 43 1.09 10.35 19.37
CA PRO A 43 0.24 10.29 18.19
C PRO A 43 0.60 11.37 17.15
N PHE A 44 1.09 12.52 17.61
CA PHE A 44 1.42 13.69 16.80
C PHE A 44 2.88 13.78 16.34
N THR A 45 3.68 12.70 16.43
CA THR A 45 5.02 12.76 15.85
C THR A 45 4.93 12.82 14.31
N PRO A 46 5.53 13.85 13.66
CA PRO A 46 5.47 14.04 12.20
C PRO A 46 6.38 13.05 11.41
N ALA A 47 6.27 11.75 11.71
CA ALA A 47 7.01 10.68 11.06
C ALA A 47 6.09 9.82 10.18
N PHE A 48 5.25 10.45 9.35
CA PHE A 48 4.20 9.75 8.62
C PHE A 48 4.74 8.60 7.75
N VAL A 49 5.81 8.86 6.98
CA VAL A 49 6.41 7.87 6.08
C VAL A 49 6.97 6.67 6.87
N PHE A 50 7.69 6.94 7.96
CA PHE A 50 8.22 5.89 8.83
C PHE A 50 7.12 5.00 9.42
N ARG A 51 6.03 5.61 9.93
CA ARG A 51 4.90 4.87 10.49
C ARG A 51 4.21 4.00 9.43
N LYS A 52 4.00 4.55 8.23
CA LYS A 52 3.37 3.82 7.13
C LYS A 52 4.25 2.67 6.64
N LYS A 53 5.56 2.85 6.58
CA LYS A 53 6.52 1.78 6.29
C LYS A 53 6.39 0.65 7.31
N ILE A 54 6.50 0.94 8.62
CA ILE A 54 6.38 -0.08 9.67
C ILE A 54 5.04 -0.81 9.58
N TRP A 55 3.95 -0.06 9.43
CA TRP A 55 2.62 -0.63 9.29
C TRP A 55 2.53 -1.57 8.09
N LEU A 56 3.09 -1.17 6.93
CA LEU A 56 3.11 -1.96 5.72
C LEU A 56 3.85 -3.28 5.94
N PHE A 57 5.08 -3.24 6.47
CA PHE A 57 5.86 -4.45 6.73
C PHE A 57 5.23 -5.35 7.77
N LYS A 58 4.65 -4.79 8.83
CA LYS A 58 3.87 -5.55 9.81
C LYS A 58 2.68 -6.25 9.15
N LYS A 59 1.98 -5.56 8.25
CA LYS A 59 0.85 -6.12 7.51
C LYS A 59 1.29 -7.22 6.55
N ILE A 60 2.39 -7.04 5.81
CA ILE A 60 2.95 -8.06 4.91
C ILE A 60 3.33 -9.32 5.71
N ARG A 61 4.12 -9.17 6.78
CA ARG A 61 4.51 -10.31 7.64
C ARG A 61 3.29 -11.01 8.23
N LYS A 62 2.29 -10.25 8.67
CA LYS A 62 1.03 -10.82 9.16
C LYS A 62 0.33 -11.61 8.06
N LEU A 63 0.18 -11.08 6.84
CA LEU A 63 -0.48 -11.78 5.74
C LEU A 63 0.22 -13.08 5.36
N VAL A 64 1.56 -13.09 5.34
CA VAL A 64 2.35 -14.29 5.07
C VAL A 64 2.15 -15.32 6.18
N ASN A 65 2.25 -14.92 7.44
CA ASN A 65 2.06 -15.82 8.57
C ASN A 65 0.62 -16.35 8.66
N ASP A 66 -0.36 -15.48 8.44
CA ASP A 66 -1.77 -15.85 8.37
C ASP A 66 -1.99 -16.90 7.27
N TYR A 67 -1.39 -16.72 6.09
CA TYR A 67 -1.45 -17.71 5.01
C TYR A 67 -0.84 -19.06 5.43
N ILE A 68 0.38 -19.06 5.98
CA ILE A 68 1.05 -20.28 6.45
C ILE A 68 0.21 -20.97 7.52
N ASN A 69 -0.42 -20.22 8.43
CA ASN A 69 -1.30 -20.80 9.44
C ASN A 69 -2.56 -21.39 8.80
N ASP A 70 -3.17 -20.68 7.85
CA ASP A 70 -4.34 -21.17 7.10
C ASP A 70 -4.01 -22.44 6.30
N THR A 71 -2.75 -22.67 5.87
CA THR A 71 -2.35 -23.93 5.19
C THR A 71 -2.31 -25.14 6.12
N LYS A 72 -2.11 -24.92 7.42
CA LYS A 72 -2.05 -25.96 8.45
C LYS A 72 -3.42 -26.26 9.06
N ASP A 73 -4.38 -25.37 8.83
CA ASP A 73 -5.73 -25.49 9.35
C ASP A 73 -6.64 -26.16 8.32
N ASP A 74 -7.01 -27.41 8.61
CA ASP A 74 -7.98 -28.18 7.81
C ASP A 74 -9.43 -27.88 8.19
N SER A 75 -9.69 -26.95 9.13
CA SER A 75 -11.06 -26.57 9.46
C SER A 75 -11.77 -25.84 8.31
N ASP A 76 -13.09 -25.99 8.24
CA ASP A 76 -13.96 -25.31 7.27
C ASP A 76 -13.92 -23.77 7.39
N GLY A 77 -13.36 -23.26 8.50
CA GLY A 77 -13.23 -21.82 8.76
C GLY A 77 -12.11 -21.13 7.99
N SER A 78 -11.06 -21.86 7.60
CA SER A 78 -9.83 -21.29 7.04
C SER A 78 -10.07 -20.69 5.65
N ARG A 79 -9.29 -19.65 5.30
CA ARG A 79 -9.41 -19.00 3.98
C ARG A 79 -9.05 -19.94 2.83
N ILE A 80 -8.11 -20.83 3.05
CA ILE A 80 -7.64 -21.80 2.06
C ILE A 80 -8.72 -22.84 1.81
N THR A 81 -9.32 -23.39 2.86
CA THR A 81 -10.45 -24.32 2.74
C THR A 81 -11.60 -23.71 1.94
N LYS A 82 -11.94 -22.44 2.19
CA LYS A 82 -12.96 -21.71 1.40
C LYS A 82 -12.58 -21.57 -0.08
N TRP A 83 -11.31 -21.37 -0.40
CA TRP A 83 -10.84 -21.30 -1.78
C TRP A 83 -10.88 -22.66 -2.46
N GLU A 84 -10.47 -23.72 -1.76
CA GLU A 84 -10.54 -25.10 -2.25
C GLU A 84 -11.98 -25.48 -2.61
N TYR A 85 -12.95 -25.26 -1.70
CA TYR A 85 -14.36 -25.50 -1.98
C TYR A 85 -14.91 -24.62 -3.10
N LYS A 86 -14.47 -23.36 -3.17
CA LYS A 86 -14.88 -22.47 -4.27
C LYS A 86 -14.44 -23.02 -5.63
N ILE A 87 -13.22 -23.56 -5.73
CA ILE A 87 -12.75 -24.19 -6.98
C ILE A 87 -13.56 -25.43 -7.30
N PHE A 88 -13.90 -26.26 -6.31
CA PHE A 88 -14.77 -27.41 -6.50
C PHE A 88 -16.11 -26.98 -7.12
N HIS A 89 -16.81 -26.02 -6.52
CA HIS A 89 -18.10 -25.54 -7.03
C HIS A 89 -17.98 -24.87 -8.40
N GLN A 90 -16.96 -24.04 -8.63
CA GLN A 90 -16.73 -23.42 -9.93
C GLN A 90 -16.45 -24.46 -11.03
N THR A 91 -15.75 -25.53 -10.70
CA THR A 91 -15.48 -26.64 -11.63
C THR A 91 -16.77 -27.40 -11.93
N TRP A 92 -17.53 -27.73 -10.89
CA TRP A 92 -18.83 -28.37 -11.01
C TRP A 92 -19.78 -27.59 -11.93
N ASP A 93 -19.92 -26.29 -11.68
CA ASP A 93 -20.78 -25.39 -12.43
C ASP A 93 -20.33 -25.28 -13.89
N LYS A 94 -19.02 -25.25 -14.15
CA LYS A 94 -18.51 -25.25 -15.53
C LYS A 94 -18.83 -26.54 -16.26
N ILE A 95 -18.82 -27.69 -15.60
CA ILE A 95 -19.08 -29.00 -16.24
C ILE A 95 -20.59 -29.25 -16.46
N THR A 96 -21.47 -28.35 -16.00
CA THR A 96 -22.92 -28.42 -16.27
C THR A 96 -23.28 -28.43 -17.77
N PHE A 97 -22.37 -28.04 -18.68
CA PHE A 97 -22.58 -28.26 -20.11
C PHE A 97 -22.87 -29.74 -20.44
N MET A 98 -22.38 -30.69 -19.64
CA MET A 98 -22.64 -32.12 -19.81
C MET A 98 -24.13 -32.49 -19.62
N ASP A 99 -24.91 -31.64 -18.95
CA ASP A 99 -26.33 -31.91 -18.73
C ASP A 99 -27.12 -31.90 -20.04
N LYS A 100 -26.64 -31.18 -21.06
CA LYS A 100 -27.27 -31.07 -22.39
C LYS A 100 -27.27 -32.38 -23.19
N TYR A 101 -26.41 -33.34 -22.86
CA TYR A 101 -26.33 -34.61 -23.60
C TYR A 101 -27.43 -35.58 -23.18
N LYS A 102 -28.48 -35.74 -24.00
CA LYS A 102 -29.66 -36.56 -23.68
C LYS A 102 -29.36 -38.06 -23.49
N PHE A 103 -28.29 -38.57 -24.11
CA PHE A 103 -27.98 -40.01 -24.15
C PHE A 103 -27.21 -40.56 -22.95
N ILE A 104 -26.75 -39.71 -22.03
CA ILE A 104 -25.95 -40.14 -20.87
C ILE A 104 -26.86 -40.16 -19.62
N PRO A 105 -26.91 -41.28 -18.86
CA PRO A 105 -27.66 -41.35 -17.60
C PRO A 105 -27.19 -40.28 -16.60
N LYS A 106 -28.14 -39.73 -15.83
CA LYS A 106 -27.87 -38.67 -14.84
C LYS A 106 -26.80 -39.09 -13.81
N SER A 107 -26.81 -40.35 -13.38
CA SER A 107 -25.81 -40.88 -12.45
C SER A 107 -24.39 -40.84 -13.01
N VAL A 108 -24.22 -41.18 -14.29
CA VAL A 108 -22.90 -41.13 -14.95
C VAL A 108 -22.41 -39.70 -15.08
N LYS A 109 -23.30 -38.77 -15.49
CA LYS A 109 -22.96 -37.34 -15.56
C LYS A 109 -22.51 -36.78 -14.20
N ASN A 110 -23.26 -37.11 -13.14
CA ASN A 110 -22.93 -36.66 -11.79
C ASN A 110 -21.61 -37.26 -11.28
N ASN A 111 -21.35 -38.54 -11.56
CA ASN A 111 -20.09 -39.19 -11.19
C ASN A 111 -18.90 -38.54 -11.91
N VAL A 112 -19.02 -38.23 -13.21
CA VAL A 112 -17.97 -37.55 -13.97
C VAL A 112 -17.74 -36.13 -13.45
N LYS A 113 -18.81 -35.37 -13.21
CA LYS A 113 -18.73 -34.03 -12.62
C LYS A 113 -18.04 -34.04 -11.27
N TYR A 114 -18.43 -34.98 -10.40
CA TYR A 114 -17.83 -35.15 -9.09
C TYR A 114 -16.36 -35.48 -9.21
N PHE A 115 -16.00 -36.49 -9.99
CA PHE A 115 -14.63 -36.92 -10.22
C PHE A 115 -13.73 -35.78 -10.69
N ILE A 116 -14.14 -35.03 -11.73
CA ILE A 116 -13.34 -33.91 -12.25
C ILE A 116 -13.23 -32.78 -11.21
N SER A 117 -14.32 -32.46 -10.52
CA SER A 117 -14.32 -31.41 -9.49
C SER A 117 -13.45 -31.80 -8.30
N THR A 118 -13.43 -33.07 -7.91
CA THR A 118 -12.55 -33.63 -6.88
C THR A 118 -11.08 -33.58 -7.31
N ILE A 119 -10.76 -33.92 -8.57
CA ILE A 119 -9.39 -33.77 -9.08
C ILE A 119 -8.94 -32.31 -9.00
N ALA A 120 -9.78 -31.37 -9.46
CA ALA A 120 -9.46 -29.95 -9.41
C ALA A 120 -9.25 -29.47 -7.96
N PHE A 121 -10.10 -29.92 -7.03
CA PHE A 121 -9.97 -29.66 -5.60
C PHE A 121 -8.64 -30.17 -5.06
N GLU A 122 -8.28 -31.44 -5.30
CA GLU A 122 -7.04 -32.04 -4.78
C GLU A 122 -5.78 -31.39 -5.37
N VAL A 123 -5.78 -31.08 -6.67
CA VAL A 123 -4.68 -30.35 -7.32
C VAL A 123 -4.49 -28.98 -6.67
N VAL A 124 -5.58 -28.23 -6.47
CA VAL A 124 -5.50 -26.91 -5.82
C VAL A 124 -5.10 -27.03 -4.36
N LYS A 125 -5.59 -28.03 -3.63
CA LYS A 125 -5.21 -28.30 -2.24
C LYS A 125 -3.70 -28.53 -2.13
N GLN A 126 -3.13 -29.42 -2.94
CA GLN A 126 -1.69 -29.66 -2.97
C GLN A 126 -0.91 -28.39 -3.38
N PHE A 127 -1.42 -27.66 -4.37
CA PHE A 127 -0.78 -26.41 -4.80
C PHE A 127 -0.74 -25.36 -3.68
N LEU A 128 -1.87 -25.10 -3.03
CA LEU A 128 -2.00 -24.06 -1.99
C LEU A 128 -1.31 -24.45 -0.68
N ARG A 129 -1.46 -25.69 -0.22
CA ARG A 129 -0.98 -26.14 1.09
C ARG A 129 0.44 -26.71 1.08
N THR A 130 0.94 -27.15 -0.08
CA THR A 130 2.27 -27.78 -0.16
C THR A 130 3.20 -26.99 -1.07
N PHE A 131 2.82 -26.80 -2.33
CA PHE A 131 3.72 -26.17 -3.30
C PHE A 131 4.03 -24.71 -2.97
N ILE A 132 3.01 -23.90 -2.65
CA ILE A 132 3.24 -22.49 -2.29
C ILE A 132 4.11 -22.35 -1.03
N PRO A 133 3.81 -23.01 0.11
CA PRO A 133 4.68 -22.97 1.29
C PRO A 133 6.11 -23.42 1.00
N PHE A 134 6.28 -24.48 0.21
CA PHE A 134 7.60 -24.93 -0.24
C PHE A 134 8.36 -23.83 -1.00
N LEU A 135 7.70 -23.12 -1.92
CA LEU A 135 8.33 -21.98 -2.60
C LEU A 135 8.68 -20.85 -1.62
N MET A 136 7.80 -20.52 -0.68
CA MET A 136 8.06 -19.48 0.33
C MET A 136 9.30 -19.79 1.18
N GLU A 137 9.48 -21.06 1.55
CA GLU A 137 10.64 -21.55 2.28
C GLU A 137 11.90 -21.55 1.40
N LYS A 138 11.82 -22.14 0.21
CA LYS A 138 12.95 -22.23 -0.75
C LYS A 138 13.52 -20.86 -1.12
N TYR A 139 12.66 -19.85 -1.27
CA TYR A 139 13.07 -18.48 -1.59
C TYR A 139 13.34 -17.62 -0.34
N GLU A 140 13.35 -18.21 0.85
CA GLU A 140 13.57 -17.53 2.13
C GLU A 140 12.73 -16.25 2.24
N LEU A 141 11.43 -16.31 1.90
CA LEU A 141 10.56 -15.13 1.72
C LEU A 141 10.64 -14.17 2.92
N ASN A 142 10.72 -14.70 4.14
CA ASN A 142 10.87 -13.91 5.36
C ASN A 142 12.16 -13.08 5.37
N LYS A 143 13.29 -13.65 4.94
CA LYS A 143 14.57 -12.95 4.80
C LYS A 143 14.50 -11.92 3.68
N TYR A 144 13.83 -12.23 2.57
CA TYR A 144 13.61 -11.25 1.51
C TYR A 144 12.77 -10.05 1.98
N ILE A 145 11.71 -10.29 2.77
CA ILE A 145 10.92 -9.24 3.40
C ILE A 145 11.77 -8.39 4.35
N GLU A 146 12.67 -9.02 5.11
CA GLU A 146 13.62 -8.29 5.98
C GLU A 146 14.61 -7.45 5.18
N LEU A 147 15.15 -7.99 4.08
CA LEU A 147 16.04 -7.26 3.18
C LEU A 147 15.32 -6.07 2.51
N LEU A 148 14.07 -6.26 2.11
CA LEU A 148 13.22 -5.17 1.60
C LEU A 148 12.99 -4.09 2.67
N ASP A 149 12.74 -4.47 3.91
CA ASP A 149 12.60 -3.53 5.04
C ASP A 149 13.88 -2.71 5.23
N LYS A 150 15.06 -3.36 5.15
CA LYS A 150 16.35 -2.67 5.20
C LYS A 150 16.58 -1.75 4.00
N LYS A 151 16.29 -2.21 2.78
CA LYS A 151 16.49 -1.44 1.53
C LYS A 151 15.55 -0.23 1.43
N LEU A 152 14.31 -0.34 1.91
CA LEU A 152 13.38 0.78 1.98
C LEU A 152 13.66 1.66 3.20
N ASN A 153 14.91 2.08 3.39
CA ASN A 153 15.26 3.01 4.46
C ASN A 153 14.55 4.35 4.22
N VAL A 154 13.99 4.93 5.30
CA VAL A 154 13.28 6.21 5.25
C VAL A 154 14.21 7.34 4.82
N ASP A 155 15.51 7.23 5.12
CA ASP A 155 16.51 8.21 4.67
C ASP A 155 16.64 8.22 3.14
N LEU A 156 16.66 7.04 2.50
CA LEU A 156 16.68 6.93 1.03
C LEU A 156 15.41 7.50 0.41
N ILE A 157 14.24 7.24 1.02
CA ILE A 157 12.96 7.80 0.57
C ILE A 157 12.99 9.34 0.70
N LYS A 158 13.56 9.86 1.80
CA LYS A 158 13.70 11.29 2.04
C LYS A 158 14.63 11.94 1.02
N GLU A 159 15.76 11.33 0.71
CA GLU A 159 16.69 11.80 -0.32
C GLU A 159 16.03 11.84 -1.69
N TYR A 160 15.34 10.76 -2.08
CA TYR A 160 14.60 10.70 -3.33
C TYR A 160 13.51 11.78 -3.39
N PHE A 161 12.72 11.92 -2.31
CA PHE A 161 11.70 12.96 -2.19
C PHE A 161 12.31 14.36 -2.33
N ASN A 162 13.44 14.63 -1.66
CA ASN A 162 14.09 15.93 -1.75
C ASN A 162 14.57 16.25 -3.17
N LYS A 163 15.18 15.25 -3.83
CA LYS A 163 15.78 15.41 -5.16
C LYS A 163 14.73 15.56 -6.26
N TYR A 164 13.68 14.76 -6.23
CA TYR A 164 12.74 14.64 -7.35
C TYR A 164 11.36 15.26 -7.11
N ILE A 165 10.98 15.56 -5.87
CA ILE A 165 9.63 16.07 -5.55
C ILE A 165 9.72 17.43 -4.87
N TYR A 166 10.34 17.49 -3.69
CA TYR A 166 10.39 18.69 -2.85
C TYR A 166 10.90 19.92 -3.60
N LYS A 167 12.02 19.80 -4.32
CA LYS A 167 12.62 20.91 -5.06
C LYS A 167 11.64 21.50 -6.08
N TYR A 168 11.04 20.65 -6.91
CA TYR A 168 10.15 21.11 -7.99
C TYR A 168 8.83 21.65 -7.44
N VAL A 169 8.25 20.98 -6.44
CA VAL A 169 7.01 21.46 -5.80
C VAL A 169 7.25 22.78 -5.07
N LEU A 170 8.39 22.94 -4.39
CA LEU A 170 8.74 24.19 -3.72
C LEU A 170 8.86 25.34 -4.71
N ILE A 171 9.59 25.14 -5.82
CA ILE A 171 9.75 26.16 -6.86
C ILE A 171 8.37 26.53 -7.45
N PHE A 172 7.54 25.54 -7.75
CA PHE A 172 6.20 25.75 -8.28
C PHE A 172 5.31 26.56 -7.33
N VAL A 173 5.26 26.17 -6.05
CA VAL A 173 4.45 26.88 -5.05
C VAL A 173 4.98 28.30 -4.80
N LEU A 174 6.30 28.49 -4.78
CA LEU A 174 6.89 29.83 -4.65
C LEU A 174 6.57 30.71 -5.85
N ALA A 175 6.59 30.17 -7.08
CA ALA A 175 6.21 30.92 -8.28
C ALA A 175 4.75 31.38 -8.20
N ILE A 176 3.83 30.52 -7.77
CA ILE A 176 2.42 30.87 -7.57
C ILE A 176 2.28 31.97 -6.51
N HIS A 177 2.92 31.81 -5.34
CA HIS A 177 2.83 32.80 -4.26
C HIS A 177 3.50 34.12 -4.62
N PHE A 178 4.53 34.10 -5.46
CA PHE A 178 5.14 35.30 -6.02
C PHE A 178 4.15 36.05 -6.92
N LEU A 179 3.46 35.36 -7.83
CA LEU A 179 2.42 35.96 -8.69
C LEU A 179 1.27 36.54 -7.87
N ILE A 180 0.83 35.84 -6.82
CA ILE A 180 -0.18 36.36 -5.86
C ILE A 180 0.36 37.62 -5.16
N GLY A 181 1.62 37.60 -4.73
CA GLY A 181 2.30 38.75 -4.14
C GLY A 181 2.33 39.96 -5.07
N LEU A 182 2.63 39.76 -6.35
CA LEU A 182 2.55 40.82 -7.37
C LEU A 182 1.13 41.35 -7.54
N GLY A 183 0.13 40.46 -7.59
CA GLY A 183 -1.28 40.87 -7.67
C GLY A 183 -1.69 41.73 -6.48
N ASN A 184 -1.37 41.31 -5.25
CA ASN A 184 -1.66 42.06 -4.03
C ASN A 184 -0.94 43.41 -4.00
N MET A 185 0.30 43.46 -4.47
CA MET A 185 1.05 44.71 -4.61
C MET A 185 0.36 45.68 -5.59
N LEU A 186 -0.04 45.21 -6.76
CA LEU A 186 -0.72 46.05 -7.76
C LEU A 186 -2.03 46.59 -7.20
N ILE A 187 -2.85 45.75 -6.56
CA ILE A 187 -4.09 46.17 -5.90
C ILE A 187 -3.79 47.27 -4.87
N TYR A 188 -2.77 47.09 -4.03
CA TYR A 188 -2.39 48.09 -3.03
C TYR A 188 -1.96 49.43 -3.64
N LEU A 189 -1.32 49.42 -4.82
CA LEU A 189 -0.88 50.63 -5.53
C LEU A 189 -2.00 51.33 -6.30
N PHE A 190 -3.05 50.60 -6.72
CA PHE A 190 -4.17 51.17 -7.49
C PHE A 190 -5.37 51.59 -6.62
N VAL A 191 -5.61 50.91 -5.50
CA VAL A 191 -6.75 51.18 -4.60
C VAL A 191 -6.40 52.29 -3.58
N LYS A 192 -5.14 52.70 -3.52
CA LYS A 192 -4.61 53.66 -2.55
C LYS A 192 -3.88 54.79 -3.24
#